data_AF-A0A1G2CXH6-F1
#
_entry.id   AF-A0A1G2CXH6-F1
#
_cell.length_a   1.000
_cell.length_b   1.000
_cell.length_c   1.000
_cell.angle_alpha   90.00
_cell.angle_beta   90.00
_cell.angle_gamma   90.00
#
_symmetry.space_group_name_H-M   'P 1'
#
loop_
_entity.id
_entity.type
_entity.pdbx_description
1 polymer ?
#
loop_
_entity_poly.entity_id
_entity_poly.type
_entity_poly.pdbx_seq_one_letter_code
_entity_poly.pdbx_strand_id
1 'polypeptide(L)'
;MIAKPEWFKRRKYTGWGLTPSTWQGWAYIVVMILPIIVITEMNVIGSTQVVLLSLWAIVFGIDFIAMMVHVPKDERDIIHEAISERNALWAILVVLTAGIGYQIAAGIVVNEITRVDPVILLALIVGTIVKAASNFYLDKKN
;
A
#
# COMPACT_ATOMS: atom_id res chain seq x y z
N MET A 1 14.29 -1.92 -11.28
CA MET A 1 13.91 -0.75 -10.47
C MET A 1 14.26 0.50 -11.24
N ILE A 2 13.33 1.44 -11.35
CA ILE A 2 13.47 2.74 -12.01
C ILE A 2 14.05 3.74 -10.99
N ALA A 3 13.51 3.79 -9.77
CA ALA A 3 14.13 4.53 -8.68
C ALA A 3 15.38 3.83 -8.14
N LYS A 4 16.41 4.62 -7.81
CA LYS A 4 17.53 4.14 -6.99
C LYS A 4 17.24 4.34 -5.51
N PRO A 5 17.53 3.35 -4.63
CA PRO A 5 17.25 3.45 -3.19
C PRO A 5 17.94 4.64 -2.52
N GLU A 6 19.13 5.01 -2.97
CA GLU A 6 19.93 6.13 -2.45
C GLU A 6 19.26 7.50 -2.60
N TRP A 7 18.29 7.64 -3.51
CA TRP A 7 17.54 8.88 -3.71
C TRP A 7 16.48 9.10 -2.62
N PHE A 8 16.27 8.11 -1.75
CA PHE A 8 15.22 8.11 -0.75
C PHE A 8 15.75 7.75 0.63
N LYS A 9 15.02 8.21 1.65
CA LYS A 9 15.18 7.82 3.05
C LYS A 9 13.85 7.34 3.59
N ARG A 10 13.90 6.48 4.61
CA ARG A 10 12.71 6.05 5.33
C ARG A 10 11.98 7.26 5.94
N ARG A 11 10.66 7.29 5.79
CA ARG A 11 9.78 8.25 6.45
C ARG A 11 9.46 7.76 7.88
N LYS A 12 9.78 8.58 8.89
CA LYS A 12 9.62 8.17 10.31
C LYS A 12 8.35 8.70 10.98
N TYR A 13 7.97 9.95 10.69
CA TYR A 13 6.93 10.65 11.46
C TYR A 13 5.67 11.01 10.67
N THR A 14 5.75 11.07 9.35
CA THR A 14 4.67 11.58 8.48
C THR A 14 3.91 10.44 7.77
N GLY A 15 3.82 9.28 8.42
CA GLY A 15 3.13 8.10 7.91
C GLY A 15 4.03 7.11 7.16
N TRP A 16 3.41 6.30 6.31
CA TRP A 16 4.08 5.24 5.54
C TRP A 16 4.86 5.76 4.33
N GLY A 17 5.88 4.99 3.95
CA GLY A 17 6.61 5.19 2.70
C GLY A 17 7.96 5.88 2.87
N LEU A 18 8.35 6.59 1.82
CA LEU A 18 9.69 7.12 1.65
C LEU A 18 9.67 8.63 1.48
N THR A 19 10.80 9.25 1.80
CA THR A 19 11.04 10.68 1.66
C THR A 19 12.21 10.87 0.70
N PRO A 20 12.07 11.63 -0.39
CA PRO A 20 13.21 11.95 -1.24
C PRO A 20 14.30 12.66 -0.44
N SER A 21 15.53 12.19 -0.58
CA SER A 21 16.72 12.80 0.02
C SER A 21 17.51 13.62 -1.00
N THR A 22 17.29 13.40 -2.29
CA THR A 22 18.00 14.06 -3.40
C THR A 22 17.04 14.67 -4.40
N TRP A 23 17.55 15.55 -5.28
CA TRP A 23 16.76 16.11 -6.38
C TRP A 23 16.30 15.03 -7.36
N GLN A 24 17.08 13.96 -7.57
CA GLN A 24 16.68 12.83 -8.42
C GLN A 24 15.45 12.12 -7.84
N GLY A 25 15.36 11.98 -6.52
CA GLY A 25 14.19 11.42 -5.86
C GLY A 25 12.94 12.28 -6.07
N TRP A 26 13.08 13.61 -6.01
CA TRP A 26 12.00 14.53 -6.34
C TRP A 26 11.60 14.48 -7.82
N ALA A 27 12.58 14.46 -8.73
CA ALA A 27 12.33 14.31 -10.16
C ALA A 27 11.61 12.99 -10.47
N TYR A 28 12.00 11.89 -9.82
CA TYR A 28 11.31 10.61 -9.91
C TYR A 28 9.84 10.70 -9.48
N ILE A 29 9.55 11.35 -8.34
CA ILE A 29 8.16 11.54 -7.89
C ILE A 29 7.35 12.28 -8.94
N VAL A 30 7.90 13.37 -9.50
CA VAL A 30 7.23 14.14 -10.56
C VAL A 30 6.94 13.26 -11.77
N VAL A 31 7.92 12.48 -12.22
CA VAL A 31 7.77 11.54 -13.35
C VAL A 31 6.73 10.46 -13.05
N MET A 32 6.61 10.00 -11.80
CA MET A 32 5.62 8.98 -11.42
C MET A 32 4.20 9.55 -11.32
N ILE A 33 4.05 10.82 -10.95
CA ILE A 33 2.76 11.49 -10.82
C ILE A 33 2.25 12.02 -12.18
N LEU A 34 3.15 12.47 -13.06
CA LEU A 34 2.80 13.09 -14.33
C LEU A 34 1.85 12.25 -15.19
N PRO A 35 2.08 10.94 -15.41
CA PRO A 35 1.17 10.12 -16.19
C PRO A 35 -0.22 10.02 -15.58
N ILE A 36 -0.36 10.06 -14.25
CA ILE A 36 -1.67 10.08 -13.59
C ILE A 36 -2.43 11.34 -13.99
N ILE A 37 -1.77 12.51 -13.90
CA ILE A 37 -2.37 13.79 -14.29
C ILE A 37 -2.76 13.76 -15.78
N VAL A 38 -1.83 13.36 -16.65
CA VAL A 38 -2.06 13.31 -18.09
C VAL A 38 -3.22 12.37 -18.44
N ILE A 39 -3.24 11.14 -17.93
CA ILE A 39 -4.31 10.17 -18.21
C ILE A 39 -5.66 10.66 -17.66
N THR A 40 -5.66 11.38 -16.54
CA THR A 40 -6.89 11.92 -15.93
C THR A 40 -7.49 13.05 -16.76
N GLU A 41 -6.65 13.93 -17.31
CA GLU A 41 -7.06 15.06 -18.15
C GLU A 41 -7.33 14.67 -19.61
N MET A 42 -6.78 13.54 -20.06
CA MET A 42 -7.14 12.99 -21.36
C MET A 42 -8.62 12.60 -21.31
N ASN A 43 -9.42 13.21 -22.18
CA ASN A 43 -10.86 12.96 -22.31
C ASN A 43 -11.12 11.60 -23.00
N VAL A 44 -10.54 10.54 -22.44
CA VAL A 44 -10.62 9.16 -22.93
C VAL A 44 -11.95 8.59 -22.47
N ILE A 45 -12.85 8.38 -23.43
CA ILE A 45 -14.20 7.89 -23.13
C ILE A 45 -14.14 6.39 -22.79
N GLY A 46 -14.85 5.99 -21.73
CA GLY A 46 -15.10 4.59 -21.38
C GLY A 46 -14.06 3.95 -20.45
N SER A 47 -13.93 2.63 -20.53
CA SER A 47 -13.10 1.82 -19.62
C SER A 47 -11.60 1.94 -19.85
N THR A 48 -11.16 2.54 -20.95
CA THR A 48 -9.74 2.67 -21.31
C THR A 48 -8.96 3.50 -20.29
N GLN A 49 -9.56 4.58 -19.76
CA GLN A 49 -8.90 5.40 -18.73
C GLN A 49 -8.61 4.59 -17.46
N VAL A 50 -9.58 3.78 -17.03
CA VAL A 50 -9.44 2.89 -15.87
C VAL A 50 -8.34 1.86 -16.10
N VAL A 51 -8.29 1.26 -17.30
CA VAL A 51 -7.23 0.30 -17.67
C VAL A 51 -5.85 0.96 -17.64
N LEU A 52 -5.69 2.15 -18.22
CA LEU A 52 -4.41 2.86 -18.23
C LEU A 52 -3.93 3.24 -16.82
N LEU A 53 -4.83 3.77 -15.97
CA LEU A 53 -4.51 4.09 -14.59
C LEU A 53 -4.17 2.83 -13.78
N SER A 54 -4.88 1.73 -14.00
CA SER A 54 -4.63 0.46 -13.31
C SER A 54 -3.27 -0.12 -13.68
N LEU A 55 -2.93 -0.11 -14.98
CA LEU A 55 -1.61 -0.54 -15.45
C LEU A 55 -0.50 0.34 -14.87
N TRP A 56 -0.69 1.65 -14.86
CA TRP A 56 0.27 2.58 -14.27
C TRP A 56 0.45 2.35 -12.76
N ALA A 57 -0.64 2.14 -12.03
CA ALA A 57 -0.61 1.83 -10.61
C ALA A 57 0.18 0.54 -10.31
N ILE A 58 0.09 -0.48 -11.18
CA ILE A 58 0.88 -1.71 -11.05
C ILE A 58 2.37 -1.41 -11.25
N VAL A 59 2.73 -0.67 -12.30
CA VAL A 59 4.13 -0.30 -12.58
C VAL A 59 4.72 0.50 -11.41
N PHE A 60 4.01 1.53 -10.96
CA PHE A 60 4.41 2.33 -9.81
C PHE A 60 4.51 1.48 -8.53
N GLY A 61 3.51 0.62 -8.28
CA GLY A 61 3.46 -0.24 -7.10
C GLY A 61 4.63 -1.20 -7.03
N ILE A 62 4.97 -1.87 -8.13
CA ILE A 62 6.12 -2.79 -8.20
C ILE A 62 7.42 -2.02 -7.91
N ASP A 63 7.62 -0.87 -8.55
CA ASP A 63 8.86 -0.09 -8.33
C ASP A 63 8.96 0.46 -6.91
N PHE A 64 7.84 0.95 -6.37
CA PHE A 64 7.76 1.45 -5.00
C PHE A 64 8.04 0.36 -3.96
N ILE A 65 7.47 -0.84 -4.12
CA ILE A 65 7.73 -1.99 -3.24
C ILE A 65 9.20 -2.39 -3.34
N ALA A 66 9.72 -2.54 -4.55
CA ALA A 66 11.12 -2.91 -4.76
C ALA A 66 12.08 -1.89 -4.12
N MET A 67 11.76 -0.60 -4.21
CA MET A 67 12.49 0.46 -3.52
C MET A 67 12.39 0.36 -2.00
N MET A 68 11.19 0.22 -1.43
CA MET A 68 10.98 0.06 0.02
C MET A 68 11.80 -1.08 0.63
N VAL A 69 11.98 -2.17 -0.11
CA VAL A 69 12.79 -3.33 0.31
C VAL A 69 14.29 -3.04 0.30
N HIS A 70 14.77 -2.22 -0.64
CA HIS A 70 16.22 -1.99 -0.84
C HIS A 70 16.74 -0.66 -0.25
N VAL A 71 15.89 0.17 0.35
CA VAL A 71 16.34 1.38 1.05
C VAL A 71 17.22 0.98 2.23
N PRO A 72 18.42 1.59 2.39
CA PRO A 72 19.31 1.27 3.48
C PRO A 72 18.67 1.64 4.83
N LYS A 73 18.77 0.73 5.80
CA LYS A 73 18.23 0.87 7.16
C LYS A 73 19.31 0.48 8.16
N ASP A 74 19.39 1.22 9.26
CA ASP A 74 20.19 0.80 10.41
C ASP A 74 19.41 -0.20 11.30
N GLU A 75 20.08 -0.87 12.22
CA GLU A 75 19.45 -1.85 13.13
C GLU A 75 18.30 -1.22 13.93
N ARG A 76 18.49 0.03 14.36
CA ARG A 76 17.48 0.79 15.10
C ARG A 76 16.25 1.03 14.24
N ASP A 77 16.41 1.43 12.98
CA ASP A 77 15.30 1.69 12.06
C ASP A 77 14.56 0.41 11.73
N ILE A 78 15.25 -0.73 11.55
CA ILE A 78 14.60 -2.03 11.33
C ILE A 78 13.67 -2.37 12.50
N ILE A 79 14.14 -2.24 13.74
CA ILE A 79 13.33 -2.55 14.94
C ILE A 79 12.13 -1.59 15.05
N HIS A 80 12.36 -0.27 14.91
CA HIS A 80 11.27 0.71 14.97
C HIS A 80 10.27 0.51 13.84
N GLU A 81 10.71 0.14 12.65
CA GLU A 81 9.84 -0.18 11.52
C GLU A 81 8.96 -1.38 11.82
N ALA A 82 9.55 -2.51 12.21
CA ALA A 82 8.81 -3.72 12.53
C ALA A 82 7.73 -3.48 13.62
N ILE A 83 8.06 -2.73 14.67
CA ILE A 83 7.10 -2.40 15.73
C ILE A 83 6.02 -1.45 15.21
N SER A 84 6.39 -0.40 14.49
CA SER A 84 5.44 0.59 13.97
C SER A 84 4.49 0.00 12.94
N GLU A 85 4.98 -0.84 12.02
CA GLU A 85 4.20 -1.51 10.99
C GLU A 85 3.25 -2.53 11.62
N ARG A 86 3.72 -3.29 12.61
CA ARG A 86 2.85 -4.20 13.39
C ARG A 86 1.70 -3.44 14.04
N ASN A 87 1.99 -2.33 14.71
CA ASN A 87 0.97 -1.53 15.39
C ASN A 87 -0.02 -0.89 14.40
N ALA A 88 0.49 -0.36 13.28
CA ALA A 88 -0.35 0.20 12.22
C ALA A 88 -1.25 -0.85 11.58
N LEU A 89 -0.72 -2.05 11.30
CA LEU A 89 -1.49 -3.17 10.77
C LEU A 89 -2.60 -3.58 11.74
N TRP A 90 -2.32 -3.71 13.04
CA TRP A 90 -3.34 -4.02 14.04
C TRP A 90 -4.44 -2.96 14.11
N ALA A 91 -4.08 -1.67 14.10
CA ALA A 91 -5.05 -0.59 14.10
C ALA A 91 -5.97 -0.66 12.87
N ILE A 92 -5.40 -0.90 11.68
CA ILE A 92 -6.15 -1.05 10.44
C ILE A 92 -7.06 -2.28 10.50
N LEU A 93 -6.57 -3.42 10.97
CA LEU A 93 -7.37 -4.64 11.10
C LEU A 93 -8.57 -4.43 12.03
N VAL A 94 -8.39 -3.72 13.15
CA VAL A 94 -9.49 -3.38 14.08
C VAL A 94 -10.52 -2.51 13.38
N VAL A 95 -10.09 -1.43 12.72
CA VAL A 95 -11.00 -0.50 12.03
C VAL A 95 -11.74 -1.19 10.88
N LEU A 96 -11.06 -1.98 10.05
CA LEU A 96 -11.67 -2.70 8.94
C LEU A 96 -12.66 -3.77 9.43
N THR A 97 -12.29 -4.54 10.45
CA THR A 97 -13.17 -5.57 11.03
C THR A 97 -14.40 -4.95 11.69
N ALA A 98 -14.23 -3.87 12.45
CA ALA A 98 -15.33 -3.12 13.03
C ALA A 98 -16.22 -2.50 11.94
N GLY A 99 -15.62 -1.98 10.87
CA GLY A 99 -16.34 -1.42 9.72
C GLY A 99 -17.20 -2.46 9.01
N ILE A 100 -16.66 -3.66 8.76
CA ILE A 100 -17.45 -4.79 8.21
C ILE A 100 -18.58 -5.16 9.16
N GLY A 101 -18.30 -5.29 10.46
CA GLY A 101 -19.31 -5.60 11.47
C GLY A 101 -20.44 -4.58 11.51
N TYR A 102 -20.10 -3.29 11.42
CA TYR A 102 -21.06 -2.19 11.34
C TYR A 102 -21.89 -2.25 10.05
N GLN A 103 -21.26 -2.46 8.89
CA GLN A 103 -21.98 -2.58 7.62
C GLN A 103 -23.00 -3.70 7.67
N ILE A 104 -22.62 -4.88 8.17
CA ILE A 104 -23.53 -6.02 8.31
C ILE A 104 -24.68 -5.68 9.27
N ALA A 105 -24.38 -5.15 10.46
CA ALA A 105 -25.39 -4.82 11.46
C ALA A 105 -26.39 -3.77 10.95
N ALA A 106 -25.90 -2.72 10.29
CA ALA A 106 -26.72 -1.66 9.72
C ALA A 106 -27.64 -2.19 8.61
N GLY A 107 -27.15 -3.05 7.71
CA GLY A 107 -27.98 -3.63 6.66
C GLY A 107 -29.10 -4.54 7.18
N ILE A 108 -28.82 -5.31 8.25
CA ILE A 108 -29.85 -6.10 8.93
C ILE A 108 -30.99 -5.19 9.44
N VAL A 109 -30.66 -4.06 10.07
CA VAL A 109 -31.66 -3.12 10.60
C VAL A 109 -32.51 -2.49 9.49
N VAL A 110 -31.89 -2.17 8.35
CA VAL A 110 -32.57 -1.52 7.22
C VAL A 110 -33.29 -2.52 6.30
N ASN A 111 -33.18 -3.84 6.58
CA ASN A 111 -33.66 -4.93 5.71
C ASN A 111 -33.11 -4.85 4.27
N GLU A 112 -31.94 -4.23 4.10
CA GLU A 112 -31.22 -4.20 2.83
C GLU A 112 -30.07 -5.21 2.90
N ILE A 113 -29.84 -5.91 1.79
CA ILE A 113 -28.63 -6.72 1.65
C ILE A 113 -27.45 -5.75 1.56
N THR A 114 -26.83 -5.42 2.70
CA THR A 114 -25.57 -4.66 2.70
C THR A 114 -24.52 -5.48 1.98
N ARG A 115 -24.13 -5.03 0.79
CA ARG A 115 -22.99 -5.54 0.07
C ARG A 115 -21.74 -5.07 0.80
N VAL A 116 -21.11 -5.97 1.56
CA VAL A 116 -19.75 -5.75 2.05
C VAL A 116 -18.84 -5.55 0.84
N ASP A 117 -18.02 -4.51 0.86
CA ASP A 117 -17.09 -4.24 -0.23
C ASP A 117 -16.13 -5.45 -0.39
N PRO A 118 -16.16 -6.14 -1.54
CA PRO A 118 -15.32 -7.31 -1.77
C PRO A 118 -13.82 -6.98 -1.72
N VAL A 119 -13.43 -5.72 -1.98
CA VAL A 119 -12.03 -5.28 -1.90
C VAL A 119 -11.55 -5.29 -0.46
N ILE A 120 -12.39 -4.89 0.50
CA ILE A 120 -12.04 -4.92 1.92
C ILE A 120 -11.86 -6.36 2.39
N LEU A 121 -12.78 -7.26 2.00
CA LEU A 121 -12.68 -8.68 2.33
C LEU A 121 -11.40 -9.30 1.75
N LEU A 122 -11.11 -9.02 0.48
CA LEU A 122 -9.90 -9.47 -0.20
C LEU A 122 -8.65 -8.99 0.54
N ALA A 123 -8.59 -7.71 0.94
CA ALA A 123 -7.46 -7.15 1.66
C ALA A 123 -7.17 -7.88 2.98
N LEU A 124 -8.21 -8.23 3.74
CA LEU A 124 -8.07 -8.99 5.00
C LEU A 124 -7.56 -10.42 4.76
N ILE A 125 -8.10 -11.10 3.76
CA ILE A 125 -7.68 -12.47 3.41
C ILE A 125 -6.22 -12.47 2.96
N VAL A 126 -5.88 -11.61 1.99
CA VAL A 126 -4.51 -11.50 1.46
C VAL A 126 -3.53 -11.13 2.56
N GLY A 127 -3.86 -10.15 3.41
CA GLY A 127 -3.02 -9.76 4.54
C GLY A 127 -2.75 -10.92 5.52
N THR A 128 -3.76 -11.74 5.79
CA THR A 128 -3.64 -12.94 6.64
C THR A 128 -2.73 -13.99 6.02
N ILE A 129 -2.93 -14.28 4.73
CA ILE A 129 -2.10 -15.24 3.98
C ILE A 129 -0.65 -14.79 3.95
N VAL A 130 -0.38 -13.52 3.62
CA VAL A 130 0.97 -12.96 3.57
C VAL A 130 1.63 -13.08 4.93
N LYS A 131 0.94 -12.72 6.02
CA LYS A 131 1.47 -12.86 7.39
C LYS A 131 1.83 -14.32 7.73
N ALA A 132 0.95 -15.26 7.42
CA ALA A 132 1.18 -16.67 7.67
C ALA A 132 2.38 -17.21 6.87
N ALA A 133 2.45 -16.87 5.58
CA ALA A 133 3.56 -17.26 4.70
C ALA A 133 4.90 -16.66 5.15
N SER A 134 4.91 -15.38 5.55
CA SER A 134 6.11 -14.72 6.07
C SER A 134 6.60 -15.37 7.36
N ASN A 135 5.72 -15.68 8.31
CA ASN A 135 6.10 -16.39 9.54
C ASN A 135 6.68 -17.76 9.23
N PHE A 136 6.01 -18.55 8.39
CA PHE A 136 6.50 -19.89 8.01
C PHE A 136 7.88 -19.84 7.35
N TYR A 137 8.11 -18.86 6.46
CA TYR A 137 9.41 -18.67 5.83
C TYR A 137 10.51 -18.28 6.82
N LEU A 138 10.22 -17.34 7.73
CA LEU A 138 11.19 -16.85 8.71
C LEU A 138 11.51 -17.90 9.78
N ASP A 139 10.52 -18.67 10.25
CA ASP A 139 10.71 -19.76 11.21
C ASP A 139 11.59 -20.89 10.63
N LYS A 140 11.51 -21.15 9.32
CA LYS A 140 12.35 -22.16 8.65
C LYS A 140 13.78 -21.67 8.39
N LYS A 141 13.98 -20.35 8.32
CA LYS A 141 15.28 -19.74 8.01
C LYS A 141 16.15 -19.53 9.25
N ASN A 142 15.52 -19.36 10.42
CA ASN A 142 16.17 -19.30 11.73
C ASN A 142 16.35 -20.68 12.35
#